data_AF-A0A6J4XMT7-F1
#
_entry.id   AF-A0A6J4XMT7-F1
#
_cell.length_a   1.000
_cell.length_b   1.000
_cell.length_c   1.000
_cell.angle_alpha   90.00
_cell.angle_beta   90.00
_cell.angle_gamma   90.00
#
_symmetry.space_group_name_H-M   'P 1'
#
loop_
_entity.id
_entity.type
_entity.pdbx_description
1 polymer ?
#
loop_
_entity_poly.entity_id
_entity_poly.type
_entity_poly.pdbx_seq_one_letter_code
_entity_poly.pdbx_strand_id
1 'polypeptide(L)'
;MDIKIEEYRKQLIEIEQKVGESFLKTILALSGGALGLSFAFIKNVVGAGPIKSSCTIIVAWTLLTASLASVLISLYLGTLSYRRAIIQVDNDKIREEIPGGKIAKFMPILNFFSTLFFVSGVVFLFIFAFKNLGG
;
A
#
# COMPACT_ATOMS: atom_id res chain seq x y z
N MET A 1 -30.24 14.23 -17.93
CA MET A 1 -28.80 14.33 -17.64
C MET A 1 -28.08 14.05 -18.95
N ASP A 2 -27.19 14.93 -19.40
CA ASP A 2 -26.54 14.78 -20.71
C ASP A 2 -25.75 13.47 -20.77
N ILE A 3 -25.98 12.66 -21.80
CA ILE A 3 -25.30 11.38 -22.05
C ILE A 3 -23.77 11.54 -21.95
N LYS A 4 -23.25 12.70 -22.41
CA LYS A 4 -21.83 13.07 -22.32
C LYS A 4 -21.31 13.19 -20.88
N ILE A 5 -22.13 13.69 -19.95
CA ILE A 5 -21.74 13.84 -18.54
C ILE A 5 -21.69 12.47 -17.86
N GLU A 6 -22.61 11.57 -18.19
CA GLU A 6 -22.65 10.20 -17.65
C GLU A 6 -21.46 9.36 -18.14
N GLU A 7 -21.13 9.48 -19.43
CA GLU A 7 -19.95 8.85 -20.02
C GLU A 7 -18.65 9.41 -19.41
N TYR A 8 -18.54 10.72 -19.26
CA TYR A 8 -17.39 11.35 -18.58
C TYR A 8 -17.27 10.89 -17.12
N ARG A 9 -18.38 10.77 -16.39
CA ARG A 9 -18.37 10.24 -15.02
C ARG A 9 -17.85 8.81 -14.96
N LYS A 10 -18.25 7.95 -15.90
CA LYS A 10 -17.74 6.58 -15.99
C LYS A 10 -16.23 6.55 -16.23
N GLN A 11 -15.73 7.38 -17.15
CA GLN A 11 -14.29 7.52 -17.41
C GLN A 11 -13.52 7.94 -16.16
N LEU A 12 -14.03 8.92 -15.40
CA LEU A 12 -13.39 9.36 -14.16
C LEU A 12 -13.26 8.23 -13.13
N ILE A 13 -14.30 7.39 -12.99
CA ILE A 13 -14.29 6.23 -12.08
C ILE A 13 -13.24 5.20 -12.51
N GLU A 14 -13.16 4.90 -13.81
CA GLU A 14 -12.16 3.97 -14.35
C GLU A 14 -10.73 4.49 -14.15
N ILE A 15 -10.51 5.79 -14.35
CA ILE A 15 -9.22 6.45 -14.10
C ILE A 15 -8.87 6.36 -12.62
N GLU A 16 -9.80 6.70 -11.73
CA GLU A 16 -9.59 6.65 -10.27
C GLU A 16 -9.18 5.23 -9.80
N GLN A 17 -9.92 4.21 -10.25
CA GLN A 17 -9.61 2.81 -9.93
C GLN A 17 -8.22 2.41 -10.42
N LYS A 18 -7.89 2.75 -11.68
CA LYS A 18 -6.59 2.45 -12.27
C LYS A 18 -5.45 3.14 -11.54
N VAL A 19 -5.62 4.42 -11.19
CA VAL A 19 -4.62 5.17 -10.40
C VAL A 19 -4.43 4.51 -9.03
N GLY A 20 -5.50 4.13 -8.36
CA GLY A 20 -5.44 3.45 -7.06
C GLY A 20 -4.69 2.11 -7.12
N GLU A 21 -4.98 1.27 -8.12
CA GLU A 21 -4.28 0.00 -8.32
C GLU A 21 -2.80 0.18 -8.65
N SER A 22 -2.49 1.11 -9.55
CA SER A 22 -1.10 1.43 -9.89
C SER A 22 -0.33 1.93 -8.67
N PHE A 23 -0.94 2.80 -7.87
CA PHE A 23 -0.34 3.33 -6.66
C PHE A 23 0.00 2.22 -5.64
N LEU A 24 -0.93 1.28 -5.39
CA LEU A 24 -0.69 0.15 -4.51
C LEU A 24 0.44 -0.75 -5.02
N LYS A 25 0.48 -1.04 -6.33
CA LYS A 25 1.58 -1.80 -6.95
C LYS A 25 2.93 -1.10 -6.80
N THR A 26 2.95 0.23 -6.92
CA THR A 26 4.16 1.04 -6.69
C THR A 26 4.63 0.93 -5.24
N ILE A 27 3.75 1.07 -4.24
CA ILE A 27 4.11 0.86 -2.83
C ILE A 27 4.66 -0.55 -2.62
N LEU A 28 4.02 -1.57 -3.19
CA LEU A 28 4.48 -2.95 -3.09
C LEU A 28 5.92 -3.12 -3.61
N ALA A 29 6.18 -2.60 -4.82
CA ALA A 29 7.48 -2.69 -5.46
C ALA A 29 8.55 -1.91 -4.70
N LEU A 30 8.25 -0.68 -4.27
CA LEU A 30 9.20 0.19 -3.56
C LEU A 30 9.50 -0.33 -2.16
N SER A 31 8.49 -0.76 -1.40
CA SER A 31 8.71 -1.37 -0.07
C SER A 31 9.55 -2.64 -0.17
N GLY A 32 9.27 -3.50 -1.14
CA GLY A 32 10.04 -4.72 -1.39
C GLY A 32 11.48 -4.41 -1.81
N GLY A 33 11.67 -3.44 -2.72
CA GLY A 33 12.99 -2.98 -3.15
C GLY A 33 13.79 -2.35 -2.01
N ALA A 34 13.16 -1.48 -1.21
CA ALA A 34 13.79 -0.85 -0.06
C ALA A 34 14.22 -1.89 1.00
N LEU A 35 13.37 -2.86 1.31
CA LEU A 35 13.72 -3.97 2.20
C LEU A 35 14.88 -4.80 1.63
N GLY A 36 14.78 -5.22 0.37
CA GLY A 36 15.81 -6.01 -0.30
C GLY A 36 17.17 -5.32 -0.32
N LEU A 37 17.20 -4.04 -0.72
CA LEU A 37 18.41 -3.21 -0.67
C LEU A 37 18.93 -3.05 0.76
N SER A 38 18.05 -2.79 1.73
CA SER A 38 18.47 -2.62 3.12
C SER A 38 19.11 -3.89 3.69
N PHE A 39 18.57 -5.07 3.39
CA PHE A 39 19.17 -6.34 3.83
C PHE A 39 20.49 -6.64 3.12
N ALA A 40 20.56 -6.38 1.80
CA ALA A 40 21.77 -6.62 1.02
C ALA A 40 22.93 -5.72 1.46
N PHE A 41 22.64 -4.45 1.81
CA PHE A 41 23.65 -3.44 2.09
C PHE A 41 23.80 -3.10 3.58
N ILE A 42 23.08 -3.75 4.52
CA ILE A 42 23.16 -3.41 5.95
C ILE A 42 24.60 -3.45 6.48
N LYS A 43 25.39 -4.46 6.09
CA LYS A 43 26.79 -4.58 6.50
C LYS A 43 27.66 -3.47 5.91
N ASN A 44 27.37 -3.05 4.68
CA ASN A 44 28.07 -1.95 4.01
C ASN A 44 27.74 -0.59 4.64
N VAL A 45 26.50 -0.41 5.12
CA VAL A 45 26.05 0.80 5.82
C VAL A 45 26.61 0.90 7.24
N VAL A 46 26.69 -0.22 7.96
CA VAL A 46 27.23 -0.28 9.33
C VAL A 46 28.77 -0.20 9.34
N GLY A 47 29.43 -0.76 8.33
CA GLY A 47 30.89 -0.87 8.29
C GLY A 47 31.44 -1.80 9.39
N ALA A 48 32.68 -1.57 9.79
CA ALA A 48 33.35 -2.35 10.85
C ALA A 48 33.01 -1.88 12.28
N GLY A 49 32.23 -0.80 12.42
CA GLY A 49 31.86 -0.21 13.70
C GLY A 49 30.67 -0.91 14.36
N PRO A 50 30.40 -0.65 15.66
CA PRO A 50 29.19 -1.12 16.32
C PRO A 50 27.95 -0.48 15.69
N ILE A 51 26.87 -1.26 15.54
CA ILE A 51 25.60 -0.77 14.98
C ILE A 51 25.08 0.37 15.85
N LYS A 52 24.96 1.56 15.27
CA LYS A 52 24.30 2.69 15.93
C LYS A 52 22.79 2.57 15.72
N SER A 53 22.05 2.63 16.82
CA SER A 53 20.57 2.65 16.83
C SER A 53 19.92 1.44 16.15
N SER A 54 20.24 0.21 16.59
CA SER A 54 19.62 -1.03 16.07
C SER A 54 18.08 -1.02 16.13
N CYS A 55 17.49 -0.31 17.08
CA CYS A 55 16.03 -0.13 17.16
C CYS A 55 15.47 0.59 15.92
N THR A 56 16.18 1.58 15.38
CA THR A 56 15.74 2.38 14.22
C THR A 56 15.56 1.51 12.97
N ILE A 57 16.50 0.59 12.69
CA ILE A 57 16.38 -0.32 11.54
C ILE A 57 15.28 -1.37 11.73
N ILE A 58 15.12 -1.89 12.96
CA ILE A 58 14.03 -2.84 13.25
C ILE A 58 12.68 -2.16 13.02
N VAL A 59 12.48 -0.95 13.54
CA VAL A 59 11.25 -0.16 13.31
C VAL A 59 11.03 0.08 11.82
N ALA A 60 12.09 0.44 11.08
CA ALA A 60 12.00 0.65 9.63
C ALA A 60 11.52 -0.60 8.89
N TRP A 61 12.12 -1.76 9.18
CA TRP A 61 11.74 -3.04 8.58
C TRP A 61 10.32 -3.47 8.95
N THR A 62 9.92 -3.29 10.21
CA THR A 62 8.56 -3.60 10.64
C THR A 62 7.55 -2.73 9.91
N LEU A 63 7.81 -1.42 9.76
CA LEU A 63 6.92 -0.51 9.04
C LEU A 63 6.82 -0.85 7.55
N LEU A 64 7.95 -1.12 6.88
CA LEU A 64 7.94 -1.52 5.46
C LEU A 64 7.23 -2.86 5.25
N THR A 65 7.43 -3.83 6.14
CA THR A 65 6.75 -5.13 6.10
C THR A 65 5.25 -4.97 6.36
N ALA A 66 4.85 -4.14 7.34
CA ALA A 66 3.46 -3.84 7.63
C ALA A 66 2.77 -3.12 6.46
N SER A 67 3.50 -2.24 5.77
CA SER A 67 3.05 -1.59 4.54
C SER A 67 2.78 -2.62 3.44
N LEU A 68 3.74 -3.51 3.16
CA LEU A 68 3.59 -4.60 2.19
C LEU A 68 2.38 -5.48 2.50
N ALA A 69 2.26 -5.92 3.76
CA ALA A 69 1.15 -6.76 4.20
C ALA A 69 -0.19 -6.03 4.00
N SER A 70 -0.27 -4.74 4.35
CA SER A 70 -1.48 -3.94 4.17
C SER A 70 -1.85 -3.79 2.69
N VAL A 71 -0.88 -3.57 1.80
CA VAL A 71 -1.12 -3.56 0.35
C VAL A 71 -1.64 -4.90 -0.14
N LEU A 72 -0.99 -6.01 0.22
CA LEU A 72 -1.40 -7.35 -0.22
C LEU A 72 -2.80 -7.71 0.27
N ILE A 73 -3.11 -7.41 1.53
CA ILE A 73 -4.44 -7.62 2.10
C ILE A 73 -5.46 -6.74 1.35
N SER A 74 -5.13 -5.48 1.05
CA SER A 74 -6.03 -4.59 0.32
C SER A 74 -6.34 -5.09 -1.09
N LEU A 75 -5.32 -5.55 -1.84
CA LEU A 75 -5.50 -6.14 -3.16
C LEU A 75 -6.36 -7.42 -3.09
N TYR A 76 -6.10 -8.29 -2.11
CA TYR A 76 -6.89 -9.49 -1.89
C TYR A 76 -8.36 -9.16 -1.57
N LEU A 77 -8.60 -8.27 -0.61
CA LEU A 77 -9.94 -7.81 -0.25
C LEU A 77 -10.66 -7.13 -1.42
N GLY A 78 -9.92 -6.41 -2.27
CA GLY A 78 -10.44 -5.84 -3.52
C GLY A 78 -11.02 -6.90 -4.44
N THR A 79 -10.30 -8.00 -4.67
CA THR A 79 -10.81 -9.11 -5.50
C THR A 79 -12.08 -9.74 -4.92
N LEU A 80 -12.16 -9.90 -3.59
CA LEU A 80 -13.37 -10.38 -2.91
C LEU A 80 -14.53 -9.39 -3.03
N SER A 81 -14.27 -8.09 -2.92
CA SER A 81 -15.26 -7.03 -3.08
C SER A 81 -15.85 -7.02 -4.49
N TYR A 82 -15.00 -7.10 -5.53
CA TYR A 82 -15.46 -7.19 -6.92
C TYR A 82 -16.29 -8.46 -7.16
N ARG A 83 -15.87 -9.61 -6.65
CA ARG A 83 -16.64 -10.85 -6.76
C ARG A 83 -18.01 -10.73 -6.09
N ARG A 84 -18.10 -10.07 -4.95
CA ARG A 84 -19.40 -9.79 -4.29
C ARG A 84 -20.26 -8.83 -5.08
N ALA A 85 -19.68 -7.78 -5.65
CA ALA A 85 -20.41 -6.83 -6.48
C ALA A 85 -21.00 -7.50 -7.75
N ILE A 86 -20.26 -8.41 -8.38
CA ILE A 86 -20.77 -9.22 -9.52
C ILE A 86 -21.98 -10.04 -9.08
N ILE A 87 -21.88 -10.75 -7.96
CA ILE A 87 -23.00 -11.54 -7.41
C ILE A 87 -24.21 -10.64 -7.08
N GLN A 88 -23.99 -9.42 -6.59
CA GLN A 88 -25.06 -8.46 -6.32
C GLN A 88 -25.73 -7.97 -7.60
N VAL A 89 -24.99 -7.79 -8.70
CA VAL A 89 -25.54 -7.47 -10.02
C VAL A 89 -26.36 -8.65 -10.56
N ASP A 90 -25.82 -9.86 -10.51
CA ASP A 90 -26.49 -11.07 -11.03
C ASP A 90 -27.82 -11.37 -10.30
N ASN A 91 -27.92 -10.98 -9.03
CA ASN A 91 -29.12 -11.14 -8.21
C ASN A 91 -30.02 -9.88 -8.15
N ASP A 92 -29.73 -8.84 -8.93
CA ASP A 92 -30.42 -7.52 -8.93
C ASP A 92 -30.45 -6.81 -7.55
N LYS A 93 -29.53 -7.16 -6.66
CA LYS A 93 -29.39 -6.59 -5.30
C LYS A 93 -28.46 -5.39 -5.22
N ILE A 94 -27.81 -5.01 -6.33
CA ILE A 94 -26.81 -3.94 -6.36
C ILE A 94 -27.36 -2.56 -5.95
N ARG A 95 -28.68 -2.37 -6.04
CA ARG A 95 -29.38 -1.14 -5.63
C ARG A 95 -29.87 -1.16 -4.18
N GLU A 96 -29.97 -2.34 -3.59
CA GLU A 96 -30.47 -2.56 -2.23
C GLU A 96 -29.34 -2.67 -1.21
N GLU A 97 -28.21 -3.23 -1.62
CA GLU A 97 -27.04 -3.46 -0.79
C GLU A 97 -25.88 -2.52 -1.16
N ILE A 98 -24.97 -2.30 -0.21
CA ILE A 98 -23.72 -1.59 -0.49
C ILE A 98 -22.91 -2.41 -1.51
N PRO A 99 -22.53 -1.84 -2.67
CA PRO A 99 -21.72 -2.53 -3.67
C PRO A 99 -20.41 -3.06 -3.08
N GLY A 100 -20.16 -4.37 -3.20
CA GLY A 100 -18.98 -5.02 -2.62
C GLY A 100 -19.03 -5.21 -1.09
N GLY A 101 -20.08 -4.73 -0.45
CA GLY A 101 -20.37 -4.89 0.97
C GLY A 101 -19.42 -4.14 1.91
N LYS A 102 -19.34 -4.59 3.16
CA LYS A 102 -18.50 -3.96 4.20
C LYS A 102 -17.00 -3.99 3.89
N ILE A 103 -16.55 -4.90 3.01
CA ILE A 103 -15.15 -5.03 2.61
C ILE A 103 -14.69 -3.78 1.86
N ALA A 104 -15.52 -3.26 0.95
CA ALA A 104 -15.25 -2.05 0.20
C ALA A 104 -15.00 -0.83 1.10
N LYS A 105 -15.66 -0.77 2.27
CA LYS A 105 -15.46 0.31 3.27
C LYS A 105 -14.14 0.19 4.03
N PHE A 106 -13.57 -1.01 4.14
CA PHE A 106 -12.34 -1.24 4.89
C PHE A 106 -11.08 -0.96 4.05
N MET A 107 -11.16 -1.14 2.73
CA MET A 107 -10.03 -0.94 1.81
C MET A 107 -9.38 0.45 1.89
N PRO A 108 -10.11 1.58 1.92
CA PRO A 108 -9.49 2.91 2.00
C PRO A 108 -8.66 3.10 3.28
N ILE A 109 -9.11 2.54 4.40
CA ILE A 109 -8.41 2.60 5.68
C ILE A 109 -7.08 1.85 5.57
N LEU A 110 -7.10 0.66 4.99
CA LEU A 110 -5.91 -0.17 4.83
C LEU A 110 -4.89 0.47 3.86
N ASN A 111 -5.36 1.12 2.80
CA ASN A 111 -4.54 1.87 1.85
C ASN A 111 -3.89 3.11 2.50
N PHE A 112 -4.63 3.80 3.37
CA PHE A 112 -4.08 4.92 4.12
C PHE A 112 -2.94 4.46 5.04
N PHE A 113 -3.16 3.39 5.81
CA PHE A 113 -2.13 2.83 6.67
C PHE A 113 -0.93 2.29 5.90
N SER A 114 -1.14 1.63 4.75
CA SER A 114 -0.04 1.14 3.93
C SER A 114 0.87 2.29 3.48
N THR A 115 0.27 3.41 3.05
CA THR A 115 1.00 4.61 2.65
C THR A 115 1.76 5.24 3.83
N LEU A 116 1.08 5.39 4.98
CA LEU A 116 1.69 5.95 6.18
C LEU A 116 2.89 5.13 6.67
N PHE A 117 2.75 3.80 6.69
CA PHE A 117 3.82 2.89 7.09
C PHE A 117 4.97 2.87 6.09
N PHE A 118 4.69 2.98 4.78
CA PHE A 118 5.74 3.07 3.77
C PHE A 118 6.61 4.31 3.99
N VAL A 119 5.98 5.50 4.03
CA VAL A 119 6.68 6.77 4.19
C VAL A 119 7.47 6.78 5.50
N SER A 120 6.84 6.37 6.59
CA SER A 120 7.51 6.29 7.90
C SER A 120 8.70 5.33 7.85
N GLY A 121 8.52 4.12 7.29
CA GLY A 121 9.58 3.12 7.18
C GLY A 121 10.79 3.60 6.38
N VAL A 122 10.56 4.29 5.26
CA VAL A 122 11.62 4.91 4.45
C VAL A 122 12.36 5.99 5.26
N VAL A 123 11.66 6.85 6.00
CA VAL A 123 12.30 7.86 6.86
C VAL A 123 13.19 7.21 7.92
N PHE A 124 12.71 6.14 8.57
CA PHE A 124 13.53 5.41 9.55
C PHE A 124 14.76 4.74 8.92
N LEU A 125 14.65 4.19 7.70
CA LEU A 125 15.81 3.68 6.96
C LEU A 125 16.85 4.78 6.70
N PHE A 126 16.41 5.97 6.27
CA PHE A 126 17.31 7.10 6.05
C PHE A 126 18.00 7.55 7.34
N ILE A 127 17.27 7.66 8.45
CA ILE A 127 17.84 8.02 9.76
C ILE A 127 18.88 6.98 10.20
N PHE A 128 18.61 5.69 10.01
CA PHE A 128 19.56 4.62 10.33
C PHE A 128 20.83 4.74 9.49
N ALA A 129 20.69 4.94 8.17
CA ALA A 129 21.83 5.08 7.27
C ALA A 129 22.68 6.29 7.63
N PHE A 130 22.07 7.45 7.88
CA PHE A 130 22.77 8.67 8.26
C PHE A 130 23.61 8.50 9.53
N LYS A 131 23.03 7.92 10.59
CA LYS A 131 23.72 7.68 11.86
C LYS A 131 24.90 6.72 11.73
N ASN A 132 24.82 5.71 10.86
CA ASN A 132 25.87 4.70 10.70
C ASN A 132 26.98 5.13 9.72
N LEU A 133 26.65 5.96 8.72
CA LEU A 133 27.63 6.48 7.75
C LEU A 133 28.49 7.64 8.27
N GLY A 134 28.29 8.11 9.50
CA GLY A 134 29.12 9.14 10.12
C GLY A 134 28.51 10.54 10.16
N GLY A 135 27.18 10.64 9.98
CA GLY A 135 26.39 11.77 10.46
C GLY A 135 26.14 11.73 11.98
#